data_AF-A0A1H7QVQ0-F1
#
_entry.id   AF-A0A1H7QVQ0-F1
#
_cell.length_a   1.000
_cell.length_b   1.000
_cell.length_c   1.000
_cell.angle_alpha   90.00
_cell.angle_beta   90.00
_cell.angle_gamma   90.00
#
_symmetry.space_group_name_H-M   'P 1'
#
loop_
_entity.id
_entity.type
_entity.pdbx_description
1 polymer ?
#
loop_
_entity_poly.entity_id
_entity_poly.type
_entity_poly.pdbx_seq_one_letter_code
_entity_poly.pdbx_strand_id
1 'polypeptide(L)'
;MKRRLLLMLFLASHAAGAQEANPGMRELRTQVIGWAAQLPPKGNAATPARAAGNPSYNAARQAMMADYAAWIRQSYPAPVGAVAEPWFEVYPEKANPKFYMPTSWSTNLRFWNPAYADASRNIARLKPAQPAASYDIRVGANVIPGLIGTGWFDTPTALYVTFPASLSGEPTDPEAAAVYAEPLAQARRVTDGRLTYLAGQSIHVLLGIDHIPLTPITRRQALDVAEAGCRRANAKGDNPDDALARQLQVIERTRNKYRDSLDQPAALNTEQFGPYAFDGTGDADYDPFGAGFKGVRWPIYTIAPEIYAGTRSNTPMWMSVSFPAVRLSKIGPDTPSGPSQTAIWKVMTERFNYDAVQQLGLSPEQAKSSRYTPRSGD
;
A
#
# COMPACT_ATOMS: atom_id res chain seq x y z
N MET A 1 -25.04 -66.74 -48.41
CA MET A 1 -25.49 -65.34 -48.20
C MET A 1 -24.75 -64.82 -46.96
N LYS A 2 -23.65 -64.06 -47.10
CA LYS A 2 -23.54 -62.59 -47.12
C LYS A 2 -24.07 -61.84 -45.87
N ARG A 3 -23.12 -61.35 -45.06
CA ARG A 3 -22.95 -60.00 -44.43
C ARG A 3 -24.00 -59.47 -43.41
N ARG A 4 -23.51 -59.07 -42.22
CA ARG A 4 -23.25 -57.66 -41.74
C ARG A 4 -22.81 -57.67 -40.25
N LEU A 5 -21.58 -57.25 -39.92
CA LEU A 5 -21.13 -55.92 -39.43
C LEU A 5 -21.57 -55.67 -37.96
N LEU A 6 -20.75 -55.78 -36.89
CA LEU A 6 -19.50 -55.09 -36.49
C LEU A 6 -19.69 -53.59 -36.25
N LEU A 7 -20.04 -53.19 -35.01
CA LEU A 7 -19.64 -51.91 -34.40
C LEU A 7 -20.00 -51.86 -32.89
N MET A 8 -19.09 -51.26 -32.11
CA MET A 8 -19.23 -50.80 -30.72
C MET A 8 -18.84 -51.75 -29.59
N LEU A 9 -17.63 -52.31 -29.71
CA LEU A 9 -16.70 -52.38 -28.58
C LEU A 9 -15.80 -51.12 -28.65
N PHE A 10 -16.15 -50.04 -27.95
CA PHE A 10 -15.25 -48.93 -27.56
C PHE A 10 -16.03 -47.91 -26.70
N LEU A 11 -16.53 -48.36 -25.54
CA LEU A 11 -16.90 -47.48 -24.43
C LEU A 11 -15.85 -47.64 -23.33
N ALA A 12 -14.60 -47.32 -23.69
CA ALA A 12 -13.56 -47.02 -22.72
C ALA A 12 -13.69 -45.53 -22.37
N SER A 13 -14.31 -45.27 -21.22
CA SER A 13 -13.88 -44.27 -20.25
C SER A 13 -12.95 -43.17 -20.78
N HIS A 14 -13.50 -42.22 -21.52
CA HIS A 14 -12.95 -40.87 -21.58
C HIS A 14 -13.69 -40.08 -20.52
N ALA A 15 -13.15 -40.11 -19.30
CA ALA A 15 -13.27 -38.95 -18.43
C ALA A 15 -12.68 -37.79 -19.24
N ALA A 16 -13.55 -37.01 -19.88
CA ALA A 16 -13.19 -35.75 -20.47
C ALA A 16 -12.71 -34.87 -19.32
N GLY A 17 -11.43 -34.99 -18.97
CA GLY A 17 -10.75 -33.95 -18.23
C GLY A 17 -10.97 -32.68 -19.04
N ALA A 18 -11.67 -31.72 -18.45
CA ALA A 18 -11.83 -30.40 -19.03
C ALA A 18 -10.42 -29.94 -19.44
N GLN A 19 -10.19 -29.91 -20.75
CA GLN A 19 -8.93 -29.51 -21.33
C GLN A 19 -8.78 -28.04 -20.95
N GLU A 20 -7.91 -27.75 -19.98
CA GLU A 20 -7.68 -26.38 -19.51
C GLU A 20 -7.44 -25.50 -20.73
N ALA A 21 -8.25 -24.44 -20.87
CA ALA A 21 -8.25 -23.55 -22.02
C ALA A 21 -6.90 -22.84 -22.26
N ASN A 22 -5.94 -22.99 -21.34
CA ASN A 22 -4.62 -22.40 -21.43
C ASN A 22 -3.53 -23.30 -20.81
N PRO A 23 -2.92 -24.21 -21.60
CA PRO A 23 -1.85 -25.10 -21.13
C PRO A 23 -0.64 -24.35 -20.51
N GLY A 24 -0.36 -23.13 -20.99
CA GLY A 24 0.70 -22.27 -20.44
C GLY A 24 0.42 -21.78 -19.02
N MET A 25 -0.85 -21.65 -18.62
CA MET A 25 -1.23 -21.32 -17.24
C MET A 25 -0.98 -22.48 -16.27
N ARG A 26 -1.10 -23.74 -16.72
CA ARG A 26 -0.74 -24.90 -15.90
C ARG A 26 0.75 -24.91 -15.63
N GLU A 27 1.55 -24.69 -16.67
CA GLU A 27 3.01 -24.64 -16.57
C GLU A 27 3.47 -23.51 -15.63
N LEU A 28 2.86 -22.32 -15.68
CA LEU A 28 3.10 -21.20 -14.76
C LEU A 28 2.68 -21.46 -13.31
N ARG A 29 1.63 -22.26 -13.09
CA ARG A 29 1.19 -22.68 -11.73
C ARG A 29 2.10 -23.73 -11.13
N THR A 30 2.72 -24.57 -11.97
CA THR A 30 3.55 -25.70 -11.53
C THR A 30 5.04 -25.40 -11.50
N GLN A 31 5.51 -24.43 -12.29
CA GLN A 31 6.92 -24.07 -12.33
C GLN A 31 7.15 -22.86 -11.41
N VAL A 32 7.82 -23.13 -10.30
CA VAL A 32 8.47 -22.13 -9.45
C VAL A 32 9.54 -21.46 -10.31
N ILE A 33 9.18 -20.46 -11.12
CA ILE A 33 10.18 -19.84 -11.98
C ILE A 33 10.98 -18.86 -11.12
N GLY A 34 12.17 -19.31 -10.73
CA GLY A 34 13.22 -18.51 -10.10
C GLY A 34 13.82 -17.49 -11.06
N TRP A 35 13.00 -16.54 -11.53
CA TRP A 35 13.41 -15.42 -12.37
C TRP A 35 14.45 -14.49 -11.71
N ALA A 36 14.75 -14.69 -10.41
CA ALA A 36 15.79 -13.95 -9.69
C ALA A 36 17.18 -14.06 -10.35
N ALA A 37 17.44 -15.14 -11.10
CA ALA A 37 18.69 -15.29 -11.86
C ALA A 37 18.67 -14.59 -13.23
N GLN A 38 17.50 -14.24 -13.77
CA GLN A 38 17.34 -13.62 -15.09
C GLN A 38 17.11 -12.11 -15.01
N LEU A 39 16.60 -11.63 -13.88
CA LEU A 39 16.39 -10.21 -13.63
C LEU A 39 17.51 -9.70 -12.72
N PRO A 40 18.10 -8.52 -13.00
CA PRO A 40 19.10 -7.96 -12.12
C PRO A 40 18.49 -7.79 -10.73
N PRO A 41 19.19 -8.20 -9.65
CA PRO A 41 18.76 -7.90 -8.30
C PRO A 41 18.58 -6.37 -8.17
N LYS A 42 17.33 -5.93 -7.99
CA LYS A 42 17.00 -4.54 -7.71
C LYS A 42 16.45 -4.44 -6.29
N GLY A 43 17.32 -4.65 -5.31
CA GLY A 43 17.10 -4.30 -3.92
C GLY A 43 17.78 -2.98 -3.57
N ASN A 44 17.56 -2.49 -2.35
CA ASN A 44 18.23 -1.30 -1.85
C ASN A 44 18.79 -1.51 -0.43
N ALA A 45 19.24 -2.74 -0.17
CA ALA A 45 19.74 -3.18 1.13
C ALA A 45 20.65 -2.14 1.79
N ALA A 46 20.63 -2.15 3.11
CA ALA A 46 21.45 -1.28 3.96
C ALA A 46 22.90 -1.24 3.50
N THR A 47 23.34 -0.10 2.96
CA THR A 47 24.77 0.18 2.83
C THR A 47 25.21 1.00 4.04
N PRO A 48 26.45 0.84 4.54
CA PRO A 48 27.01 1.72 5.56
C PRO A 48 26.91 3.20 5.19
N ALA A 49 27.02 3.52 3.90
CA ALA A 49 26.84 4.88 3.38
C ALA A 49 25.41 5.41 3.53
N ARG A 50 24.38 4.56 3.40
CA ARG A 50 22.97 4.94 3.67
C ARG A 50 22.67 5.09 5.16
N ALA A 51 23.36 4.33 6.01
CA ALA A 51 23.22 4.40 7.46
C ALA A 51 23.91 5.64 8.06
N ALA A 52 24.97 6.13 7.40
CA ALA A 52 25.78 7.24 7.90
C ALA A 52 24.94 8.51 8.11
N GLY A 53 24.87 8.98 9.36
CA GLY A 53 24.20 10.22 9.73
C GLY A 53 22.66 10.16 9.76
N ASN A 54 22.04 8.99 9.53
CA ASN A 54 20.60 8.83 9.68
C ASN A 54 20.26 8.08 10.99
N PRO A 55 19.79 8.77 12.05
CA PRO A 55 19.42 8.12 13.31
C PRO A 55 18.22 7.17 13.15
N SER A 56 17.42 7.36 12.09
CA SER A 56 16.34 6.42 11.75
C SER A 56 16.89 5.07 11.28
N TYR A 57 18.14 5.04 10.78
CA TYR A 57 18.76 3.90 10.13
C TYR A 57 19.75 3.17 11.08
N ASN A 58 19.23 2.46 12.08
CA ASN A 58 20.05 1.75 13.07
C ASN A 58 20.00 0.21 12.94
N ALA A 59 20.91 -0.48 13.63
CA ALA A 59 21.04 -1.94 13.55
C ALA A 59 19.79 -2.70 13.97
N ALA A 60 19.06 -2.24 15.00
CA ALA A 60 17.85 -2.90 15.49
C ALA A 60 16.74 -2.87 14.43
N ARG A 61 16.52 -1.71 13.78
CA ARG A 61 15.52 -1.58 12.70
C ARG A 61 15.91 -2.36 11.46
N GLN A 62 17.20 -2.41 11.11
CA GLN A 62 17.69 -3.22 10.00
C GLN A 62 17.47 -4.71 10.24
N ALA A 63 17.72 -5.20 11.45
CA ALA A 63 17.45 -6.58 11.83
C ALA A 63 15.95 -6.92 11.66
N MET A 64 15.06 -6.06 12.17
CA MET A 64 13.61 -6.25 11.97
C MET A 64 13.20 -6.20 10.49
N MET A 65 13.75 -5.30 9.68
CA MET A 65 13.45 -5.27 8.24
C MET A 65 13.89 -6.57 7.54
N ALA A 66 15.00 -7.18 7.98
CA ALA A 66 15.41 -8.49 7.49
C ALA A 66 14.43 -9.59 7.91
N ASP A 67 13.95 -9.56 9.16
CA ASP A 67 12.93 -10.48 9.66
C ASP A 67 11.63 -10.36 8.85
N TYR A 68 11.21 -9.14 8.51
CA TYR A 68 10.04 -8.91 7.66
C TYR A 68 10.16 -9.61 6.30
N ALA A 69 11.33 -9.51 5.66
CA ALA A 69 11.60 -10.22 4.41
C ALA A 69 11.52 -11.74 4.62
N ALA A 70 12.05 -12.24 5.73
CA ALA A 70 12.04 -13.66 6.06
C ALA A 70 10.61 -14.18 6.29
N TRP A 71 9.76 -13.44 7.01
CA TRP A 71 8.36 -13.81 7.26
C TRP A 71 7.57 -13.96 5.96
N ILE A 72 7.70 -12.97 5.05
CA ILE A 72 7.03 -13.04 3.75
C ILE A 72 7.53 -14.24 2.94
N ARG A 73 8.84 -14.48 2.88
CA ARG A 73 9.42 -15.63 2.14
C ARG A 73 8.96 -16.97 2.70
N GLN A 74 8.93 -17.12 4.03
CA GLN A 74 8.50 -18.34 4.70
C GLN A 74 7.02 -18.66 4.41
N SER A 75 6.17 -17.64 4.27
CA SER A 75 4.76 -17.83 3.87
C SER A 75 4.56 -18.08 2.37
N TYR A 76 5.55 -17.83 1.53
CA TYR A 76 5.45 -17.86 0.06
C TYR A 76 6.30 -18.99 -0.58
N PRO A 77 6.05 -20.28 -0.27
CA PRO A 77 6.97 -21.38 -0.63
C PRO A 77 6.92 -21.82 -2.10
N ALA A 78 5.94 -21.38 -2.88
CA ALA A 78 5.83 -21.67 -4.31
C ALA A 78 5.58 -20.37 -5.09
N PRO A 79 6.60 -19.50 -5.24
CA PRO A 79 6.40 -18.21 -5.86
C PRO A 79 5.98 -18.32 -7.33
N VAL A 80 4.87 -17.66 -7.67
CA VAL A 80 4.52 -17.37 -9.06
C VAL A 80 5.12 -15.99 -9.38
N GLY A 81 6.15 -15.97 -10.24
CA GLY A 81 6.86 -14.74 -10.63
C GLY A 81 8.22 -14.56 -9.95
N ALA A 82 8.97 -13.53 -10.38
CA ALA A 82 10.29 -13.23 -9.82
C ALA A 82 10.14 -12.60 -8.45
N VAL A 83 10.75 -13.19 -7.42
CA VAL A 83 10.96 -12.49 -6.16
C VAL A 83 12.22 -11.65 -6.30
N ALA A 84 12.06 -10.33 -6.35
CA ALA A 84 13.21 -9.43 -6.32
C ALA A 84 13.85 -9.41 -4.92
N GLU A 85 15.09 -8.92 -4.86
CA GLU A 85 15.72 -8.55 -3.59
C GLU A 85 14.83 -7.59 -2.78
N PRO A 86 14.92 -7.64 -1.44
CA PRO A 86 14.08 -6.80 -0.59
C PRO A 86 14.41 -5.32 -0.78
N TRP A 87 13.34 -4.51 -0.77
CA TRP A 87 13.44 -3.06 -0.75
C TRP A 87 13.11 -2.54 0.64
N PHE A 88 14.14 -2.09 1.36
CA PHE A 88 14.08 -1.48 2.68
C PHE A 88 13.79 0.01 2.56
N GLU A 89 12.83 0.47 3.34
CA GLU A 89 12.44 1.87 3.45
C GLU A 89 12.53 2.28 4.91
N VAL A 90 13.12 3.43 5.17
CA VAL A 90 13.19 4.02 6.50
C VAL A 90 12.88 5.50 6.35
N TYR A 91 11.83 5.95 7.01
CA TYR A 91 11.47 7.37 7.05
C TYR A 91 11.77 7.96 8.43
N PRO A 92 12.19 9.24 8.49
CA PRO A 92 12.69 10.01 7.35
C PRO A 92 14.02 9.43 6.80
N GLU A 93 14.18 9.40 5.47
CA GLU A 93 15.34 8.77 4.79
C GLU A 93 16.66 9.51 5.01
N LYS A 94 16.58 10.79 5.37
CA LYS A 94 17.67 11.67 5.79
C LYS A 94 17.10 12.62 6.84
N ALA A 95 17.96 13.43 7.48
CA ALA A 95 17.50 14.67 8.11
C ALA A 95 17.03 15.67 7.03
N ASN A 96 16.02 15.30 6.23
CA ASN A 96 15.48 16.14 5.17
C ASN A 96 14.42 17.05 5.79
N PRO A 97 14.64 18.37 5.85
CA PRO A 97 13.69 19.32 6.43
C PRO A 97 12.43 19.53 5.57
N LYS A 98 12.29 18.84 4.43
CA LYS A 98 11.11 18.93 3.56
C LYS A 98 10.00 17.95 3.93
N PHE A 99 10.27 16.88 4.66
CA PHE A 99 9.27 15.86 5.03
C PHE A 99 9.40 15.49 6.50
N TYR A 100 8.48 16.00 7.32
CA TYR A 100 8.39 15.64 8.72
C TYR A 100 7.39 14.50 8.89
N MET A 101 7.87 13.28 8.64
CA MET A 101 7.09 12.05 8.81
C MET A 101 7.47 11.34 10.11
N PRO A 102 6.52 10.63 10.76
CA PRO A 102 6.83 9.72 11.86
C PRO A 102 7.94 8.73 11.46
N THR A 103 8.77 8.37 12.43
CA THR A 103 9.83 7.40 12.16
C THR A 103 9.21 6.04 11.87
N SER A 104 9.41 5.56 10.65
CA SER A 104 8.85 4.30 10.19
C SER A 104 9.88 3.53 9.40
N TRP A 105 9.74 2.20 9.38
CA TRP A 105 10.64 1.34 8.64
C TRP A 105 9.89 0.13 8.10
N SER A 106 10.19 -0.27 6.89
CA SER A 106 9.46 -1.34 6.21
C SER A 106 10.30 -2.06 5.18
N THR A 107 9.85 -3.27 4.86
CA THR A 107 10.38 -4.08 3.79
C THR A 107 9.29 -4.34 2.77
N ASN A 108 9.58 -4.07 1.50
CA ASN A 108 8.77 -4.50 0.37
C ASN A 108 9.47 -5.68 -0.30
N LEU A 109 8.78 -6.81 -0.43
CA LEU A 109 9.17 -7.86 -1.35
C LEU A 109 8.38 -7.71 -2.64
N ARG A 110 9.10 -7.42 -3.72
CA ARG A 110 8.53 -7.17 -5.05
C ARG A 110 8.46 -8.45 -5.87
N PHE A 111 7.26 -8.70 -6.40
CA PHE A 111 6.92 -9.84 -7.24
C PHE A 111 6.63 -9.35 -8.66
N TRP A 112 7.36 -9.89 -9.64
CA TRP A 112 7.26 -9.44 -11.02
C TRP A 112 6.29 -10.32 -11.81
N ASN A 113 5.40 -9.68 -12.56
CA ASN A 113 4.63 -10.36 -13.59
C ASN A 113 5.50 -10.58 -14.83
N PRO A 114 5.52 -11.81 -15.39
CA PRO A 114 6.22 -12.07 -16.65
C PRO A 114 5.62 -11.25 -17.80
N ALA A 115 6.48 -10.73 -18.67
CA ALA A 115 6.07 -10.17 -19.95
C ALA A 115 6.37 -11.16 -21.08
N TYR A 116 5.47 -11.25 -22.06
CA TYR A 116 5.60 -12.12 -23.21
C TYR A 116 5.80 -11.31 -24.49
N ALA A 117 6.47 -11.89 -25.48
CA ALA A 117 6.72 -11.32 -26.79
C ALA A 117 5.42 -11.16 -27.60
N ASP A 118 4.37 -11.91 -27.25
CA ASP A 118 3.05 -11.84 -27.86
C ASP A 118 1.95 -12.26 -26.87
N ALA A 119 0.70 -12.24 -27.34
CA ALA A 119 -0.48 -12.58 -26.54
C ALA A 119 -0.61 -14.08 -26.19
N SER A 120 0.27 -14.97 -26.70
CA SER A 120 0.17 -16.41 -26.50
C SER A 120 0.42 -16.86 -25.06
N ARG A 121 1.09 -16.02 -24.25
CA ARG A 121 1.54 -16.35 -22.89
C ARG A 121 2.41 -17.61 -22.81
N ASN A 122 3.04 -18.00 -23.91
CA ASN A 122 3.94 -19.15 -23.97
C ASN A 122 5.28 -18.82 -23.29
N ILE A 123 5.77 -19.70 -22.42
CA ILE A 123 7.04 -19.53 -21.69
C ILE A 123 8.25 -19.35 -22.62
N ALA A 124 8.25 -20.02 -23.79
CA ALA A 124 9.29 -19.87 -24.81
C ALA A 124 9.30 -18.46 -25.45
N ARG A 125 8.25 -17.67 -25.24
CA ARG A 125 8.07 -16.31 -25.75
C ARG A 125 8.26 -15.27 -24.65
N LEU A 126 8.82 -15.64 -23.50
CA LEU A 126 9.03 -14.70 -22.41
C LEU A 126 10.11 -13.66 -22.74
N LYS A 127 9.88 -12.40 -22.36
CA LYS A 127 10.85 -11.31 -22.51
C LYS A 127 11.89 -11.37 -21.38
N PRO A 128 13.19 -11.62 -21.66
CA PRO A 128 14.20 -11.93 -20.64
C PRO A 128 14.50 -10.82 -19.60
N ALA A 129 14.03 -9.58 -19.80
CA ALA A 129 14.49 -8.44 -18.99
C ALA A 129 13.42 -7.37 -18.71
N GLN A 130 12.13 -7.67 -18.90
CA GLN A 130 11.06 -6.68 -18.70
C GLN A 130 9.88 -7.26 -17.91
N PRO A 131 9.55 -6.72 -16.71
CA PRO A 131 8.28 -7.03 -16.10
C PRO A 131 7.17 -6.36 -16.91
N ALA A 132 6.03 -7.03 -17.04
CA ALA A 132 4.81 -6.36 -17.49
C ALA A 132 4.23 -5.47 -16.38
N ALA A 133 4.41 -5.88 -15.12
CA ALA A 133 4.01 -5.15 -13.91
C ALA A 133 4.78 -5.70 -12.70
N SER A 134 4.73 -5.00 -11.58
CA SER A 134 5.23 -5.48 -10.29
C SER A 134 4.24 -5.24 -9.17
N TYR A 135 4.16 -6.17 -8.23
CA TYR A 135 3.33 -6.06 -7.03
C TYR A 135 4.16 -6.38 -5.80
N ASP A 136 3.90 -5.68 -4.72
CA ASP A 136 4.72 -5.78 -3.52
C ASP A 136 3.87 -6.35 -2.36
N ILE A 137 4.48 -7.23 -1.56
CA ILE A 137 4.04 -7.48 -0.18
C ILE A 137 4.91 -6.59 0.71
N ARG A 138 4.28 -5.72 1.50
CA ARG A 138 4.96 -4.83 2.43
C ARG A 138 4.66 -5.23 3.87
N VAL A 139 5.70 -5.31 4.70
CA VAL A 139 5.56 -5.33 6.16
C VAL A 139 6.33 -4.15 6.72
N GLY A 140 5.75 -3.42 7.65
CA GLY A 140 6.32 -2.19 8.18
C GLY A 140 5.95 -1.93 9.63
N ALA A 141 6.79 -1.14 10.31
CA ALA A 141 6.55 -0.59 11.64
C ALA A 141 6.23 0.90 11.54
N ASN A 142 5.22 1.34 12.29
CA ASN A 142 4.77 2.74 12.34
C ASN A 142 4.38 3.33 10.97
N VAL A 143 4.03 2.47 9.99
CA VAL A 143 3.59 2.90 8.66
C VAL A 143 2.08 2.97 8.64
N ILE A 144 1.52 4.05 8.09
CA ILE A 144 0.11 4.14 7.71
C ILE A 144 0.09 4.25 6.19
N PRO A 145 -0.12 3.15 5.45
CA PRO A 145 -0.20 3.21 4.00
C PRO A 145 -1.37 4.07 3.51
N GLY A 146 -1.17 4.82 2.42
CA GLY A 146 -2.23 5.63 1.81
C GLY A 146 -2.39 7.04 2.37
N LEU A 147 -1.51 7.49 3.27
CA LEU A 147 -1.43 8.91 3.63
C LEU A 147 -0.96 9.72 2.43
N ILE A 148 -1.60 10.86 2.19
CA ILE A 148 -1.29 11.72 1.06
C ILE A 148 -0.99 13.13 1.56
N GLY A 149 0.20 13.61 1.26
CA GLY A 149 0.66 14.92 1.70
C GLY A 149 1.87 15.36 0.89
N THR A 150 2.17 16.64 0.95
CA THR A 150 3.21 17.23 0.10
C THR A 150 4.46 17.69 0.86
N GLY A 151 4.54 17.49 2.19
CA GLY A 151 5.69 17.91 3.00
C GLY A 151 5.71 19.40 3.35
N TRP A 152 5.23 20.28 2.46
CA TRP A 152 5.27 21.74 2.66
C TRP A 152 4.50 22.24 3.87
N PHE A 153 3.48 21.52 4.32
CA PHE A 153 2.63 21.91 5.44
C PHE A 153 3.06 21.26 6.77
N ASP A 154 3.87 20.21 6.68
CA ASP A 154 4.39 19.49 7.84
C ASP A 154 5.37 20.33 8.65
N THR A 155 5.50 19.98 9.93
CA THR A 155 6.40 20.61 10.90
C THR A 155 7.15 19.53 11.68
N PRO A 156 8.27 19.84 12.37
CA PRO A 156 9.02 18.85 13.16
C PRO A 156 8.21 18.01 14.17
N THR A 157 7.01 18.47 14.52
CA THR A 157 6.12 17.88 15.52
C THR A 157 4.74 17.50 14.98
N ALA A 158 4.43 17.77 13.72
CA ALA A 158 3.12 17.48 13.15
C ALA A 158 3.22 17.15 11.66
N LEU A 159 2.59 16.04 11.29
CA LEU A 159 2.33 15.63 9.91
C LEU A 159 0.90 16.04 9.56
N TYR A 160 0.68 16.62 8.37
CA TYR A 160 -0.66 16.91 7.86
C TYR A 160 -0.90 16.24 6.52
N VAL A 161 -1.96 15.45 6.46
CA VAL A 161 -2.21 14.54 5.35
C VAL A 161 -3.69 14.42 5.09
N THR A 162 -4.05 14.21 3.84
CA THR A 162 -5.35 13.66 3.44
C THR A 162 -5.29 12.13 3.48
N PHE A 163 -6.45 11.50 3.68
CA PHE A 163 -6.51 10.05 3.76
C PHE A 163 -7.86 9.50 3.21
N PRO A 164 -7.84 8.51 2.30
CA PRO A 164 -9.04 8.02 1.58
C PRO A 164 -9.93 7.04 2.37
N ALA A 165 -9.76 6.95 3.69
CA ALA A 165 -10.57 6.09 4.54
C ALA A 165 -10.94 6.76 5.86
N SER A 166 -11.98 6.24 6.51
CA SER A 166 -12.31 6.57 7.89
C SER A 166 -11.25 6.00 8.84
N LEU A 167 -11.25 6.45 10.09
CA LEU A 167 -10.35 5.93 11.13
C LEU A 167 -10.60 4.45 11.47
N SER A 168 -11.79 3.94 11.16
CA SER A 168 -12.14 2.51 11.28
C SER A 168 -11.80 1.70 10.02
N GLY A 169 -11.24 2.34 9.00
CA GLY A 169 -10.82 1.68 7.76
C GLY A 169 -11.89 1.53 6.68
N GLU A 170 -13.01 2.27 6.77
CA GLU A 170 -14.03 2.29 5.72
C GLU A 170 -13.62 3.25 4.59
N PRO A 171 -13.70 2.86 3.30
CA PRO A 171 -13.35 3.76 2.20
C PRO A 171 -14.25 5.00 2.16
N THR A 172 -13.68 6.17 1.89
CA THR A 172 -14.46 7.41 1.70
C THR A 172 -15.00 7.57 0.28
N ASP A 173 -14.48 6.81 -0.68
CA ASP A 173 -14.96 6.77 -2.06
C ASP A 173 -15.98 5.62 -2.25
N PRO A 174 -17.27 5.92 -2.52
CA PRO A 174 -18.30 4.90 -2.73
C PRO A 174 -18.01 3.96 -3.92
N GLU A 175 -17.34 4.44 -4.97
CA GLU A 175 -16.99 3.62 -6.14
C GLU A 175 -15.94 2.57 -5.74
N ALA A 176 -14.89 3.00 -5.03
CA ALA A 176 -13.88 2.09 -4.48
C ALA A 176 -14.49 1.11 -3.47
N ALA A 177 -15.39 1.59 -2.58
CA ALA A 177 -16.10 0.74 -1.63
C ALA A 177 -16.88 -0.37 -2.33
N ALA A 178 -17.61 -0.06 -3.40
CA ALA A 178 -18.37 -1.05 -4.17
C ALA A 178 -17.46 -2.05 -4.91
N VAL A 179 -16.39 -1.57 -5.55
CA VAL A 179 -15.50 -2.43 -6.36
C VAL A 179 -14.71 -3.43 -5.51
N TYR A 180 -14.36 -3.07 -4.27
CA TYR A 180 -13.48 -3.85 -3.40
C TYR A 180 -14.16 -4.39 -2.14
N ALA A 181 -15.50 -4.32 -2.04
CA ALA A 181 -16.27 -4.80 -0.89
C ALA A 181 -15.96 -6.27 -0.53
N GLU A 182 -16.03 -7.17 -1.51
CA GLU A 182 -15.81 -8.61 -1.30
C GLU A 182 -14.35 -8.94 -0.91
N PRO A 183 -13.31 -8.43 -1.63
CA PRO A 183 -11.92 -8.57 -1.19
C PRO A 183 -11.68 -8.07 0.23
N LEU A 184 -12.20 -6.87 0.56
CA LEU A 184 -12.02 -6.28 1.88
C LEU A 184 -12.69 -7.12 2.97
N ALA A 185 -13.90 -7.62 2.72
CA ALA A 185 -14.59 -8.52 3.64
C ALA A 185 -13.84 -9.84 3.84
N GLN A 186 -13.27 -10.44 2.79
CA GLN A 186 -12.44 -11.62 2.92
C GLN A 186 -11.17 -11.34 3.74
N ALA A 187 -10.48 -10.24 3.46
CA ALA A 187 -9.29 -9.85 4.21
C ALA A 187 -9.59 -9.65 5.70
N ARG A 188 -10.72 -9.00 6.05
CA ARG A 188 -11.17 -8.84 7.43
C ARG A 188 -11.44 -10.18 8.12
N ARG A 189 -11.97 -11.18 7.41
CA ARG A 189 -12.19 -12.52 7.97
C ARG A 189 -10.87 -13.24 8.28
N VAL A 190 -9.93 -13.26 7.35
CA VAL A 190 -8.68 -14.03 7.51
C VAL A 190 -7.67 -13.37 8.46
N THR A 191 -7.85 -12.09 8.73
CA THR A 191 -7.07 -11.32 9.71
C THR A 191 -7.71 -11.29 11.09
N ASP A 192 -8.78 -12.06 11.31
CA ASP A 192 -9.53 -12.15 12.56
C ASP A 192 -10.08 -10.78 13.04
N GLY A 193 -10.64 -10.01 12.10
CA GLY A 193 -11.30 -8.74 12.40
C GLY A 193 -10.36 -7.58 12.70
N ARG A 194 -9.05 -7.74 12.52
CA ARG A 194 -8.08 -6.65 12.65
C ARG A 194 -8.41 -5.47 11.74
N LEU A 195 -7.95 -4.29 12.14
CA LEU A 195 -8.12 -3.06 11.40
C LEU A 195 -7.59 -3.21 9.97
N THR A 196 -8.51 -3.32 9.03
CA THR A 196 -8.23 -3.64 7.63
C THR A 196 -8.95 -2.65 6.73
N TYR A 197 -8.21 -2.02 5.82
CA TYR A 197 -8.73 -0.99 4.92
C TYR A 197 -8.10 -1.06 3.53
N LEU A 198 -8.72 -0.33 2.61
CA LEU A 198 -8.25 -0.17 1.23
C LEU A 198 -7.61 1.21 1.06
N ALA A 199 -6.43 1.28 0.47
CA ALA A 199 -5.91 2.51 -0.11
C ALA A 199 -5.30 2.19 -1.49
N GLY A 200 -5.76 2.91 -2.52
CA GLY A 200 -5.44 2.58 -3.91
C GLY A 200 -5.91 1.17 -4.28
N GLN A 201 -4.99 0.34 -4.79
CA GLN A 201 -5.25 -1.05 -5.19
C GLN A 201 -4.73 -2.08 -4.19
N SER A 202 -4.50 -1.67 -2.94
CA SER A 202 -3.91 -2.50 -1.90
C SER A 202 -4.81 -2.61 -0.68
N ILE A 203 -4.80 -3.80 -0.08
CA ILE A 203 -5.31 -4.04 1.26
C ILE A 203 -4.19 -3.77 2.25
N HIS A 204 -4.56 -3.12 3.34
CA HIS A 204 -3.69 -2.80 4.45
C HIS A 204 -4.30 -3.34 5.73
N VAL A 205 -3.50 -4.07 6.51
CA VAL A 205 -3.85 -4.61 7.83
C VAL A 205 -2.95 -3.94 8.85
N LEU A 206 -3.53 -3.25 9.82
CA LEU A 206 -2.81 -2.67 10.95
C LEU A 206 -2.92 -3.61 12.15
N LEU A 207 -1.80 -3.89 12.81
CA LEU A 207 -1.67 -4.79 13.94
C LEU A 207 -1.27 -4.00 15.19
N GLY A 208 -1.86 -4.34 16.33
CA GLY A 208 -1.58 -3.70 17.63
C GLY A 208 -2.42 -2.46 17.93
N ILE A 209 -3.33 -2.09 17.02
CA ILE A 209 -4.23 -0.93 17.15
C ILE A 209 -5.61 -1.28 16.59
N ASP A 210 -6.64 -0.61 17.09
CA ASP A 210 -8.05 -0.78 16.72
C ASP A 210 -8.59 0.35 15.83
N HIS A 211 -7.89 1.47 15.75
CA HIS A 211 -8.18 2.59 14.85
C HIS A 211 -6.89 3.14 14.23
N ILE A 212 -7.01 3.78 13.07
CA ILE A 212 -5.89 4.44 12.40
C ILE A 212 -5.50 5.66 13.25
N PRO A 213 -4.22 5.81 13.67
CA PRO A 213 -3.79 6.81 14.66
C PRO A 213 -3.65 8.20 14.03
N LEU A 214 -4.77 8.71 13.53
CA LEU A 214 -4.95 10.00 12.87
C LEU A 214 -6.05 10.78 13.59
N THR A 215 -5.87 12.09 13.69
CA THR A 215 -6.84 13.01 14.28
C THR A 215 -7.36 13.95 13.19
N PRO A 216 -8.68 14.02 12.95
CA PRO A 216 -9.24 14.98 12.00
C PRO A 216 -8.91 16.40 12.44
N ILE A 217 -8.54 17.27 11.50
CA ILE A 217 -8.36 18.70 11.81
C ILE A 217 -9.58 19.50 11.36
N THR A 218 -9.86 20.58 12.07
CA THR A 218 -10.93 21.52 11.73
C THR A 218 -10.58 22.36 10.50
N ARG A 219 -11.58 22.97 9.85
CA ARG A 219 -11.36 23.93 8.75
C ARG A 219 -10.48 25.09 9.20
N ARG A 220 -10.65 25.57 10.44
CA ARG A 220 -9.79 26.59 11.05
C ARG A 220 -8.32 26.16 11.02
N GLN A 221 -8.03 25.01 11.61
CA GLN A 221 -6.67 24.47 11.69
C GLN A 221 -6.08 24.24 10.30
N ALA A 222 -6.86 23.70 9.36
CA ALA A 222 -6.41 23.47 7.98
C ALA A 222 -6.02 24.79 7.29
N LEU A 223 -6.81 25.85 7.44
CA LEU A 223 -6.51 27.17 6.86
C LEU A 223 -5.30 27.83 7.53
N ASP A 224 -5.16 27.71 8.85
CA ASP A 224 -4.01 28.24 9.60
C ASP A 224 -2.70 27.55 9.17
N VAL A 225 -2.74 26.22 9.01
CA VAL A 225 -1.62 25.41 8.52
C VAL A 225 -1.29 25.75 7.06
N ALA A 226 -2.31 25.91 6.21
CA ALA A 226 -2.11 26.25 4.80
C ALA A 226 -1.44 27.62 4.65
N GLU A 227 -1.87 28.63 5.40
CA GLU A 227 -1.26 29.96 5.36
C GLU A 227 0.23 29.91 5.75
N ALA A 228 0.55 29.27 6.88
CA ALA A 228 1.94 29.11 7.33
C ALA A 228 2.78 28.27 6.34
N GLY A 229 2.15 27.28 5.72
CA GLY A 229 2.73 26.41 4.71
C GLY A 229 3.09 27.14 3.42
N CYS A 230 2.17 27.92 2.86
CA CYS A 230 2.39 28.70 1.63
C CYS A 230 3.49 29.74 1.83
N ARG A 231 3.50 30.44 2.97
CA ARG A 231 4.58 31.38 3.34
C ARG A 231 5.93 30.68 3.45
N ARG A 232 5.98 29.49 4.06
CA ARG A 232 7.20 28.68 4.17
C ARG A 232 7.69 28.19 2.81
N ALA A 233 6.80 27.78 1.92
CA ALA A 233 7.16 27.38 0.56
C ALA A 233 7.75 28.55 -0.23
N ASN A 234 7.18 29.75 -0.09
CA ASN A 234 7.69 30.97 -0.72
C ASN A 234 9.07 31.38 -0.17
N ALA A 235 9.24 31.38 1.16
CA ALA A 235 10.53 31.66 1.79
C ALA A 235 11.66 30.68 1.38
N LYS A 236 11.30 29.46 0.95
CA LYS A 236 12.24 28.46 0.41
C LYS A 236 12.50 28.59 -1.10
N GLY A 237 11.82 29.52 -1.80
CA GLY A 237 11.87 29.66 -3.25
C GLY A 237 11.10 28.59 -4.03
N ASP A 238 10.33 27.72 -3.34
CA ASP A 238 9.52 26.67 -3.95
C ASP A 238 8.16 27.23 -4.45
N ASN A 239 7.81 28.48 -4.13
CA ASN A 239 6.53 29.11 -4.44
C ASN A 239 6.71 30.61 -4.79
N PRO A 240 6.47 31.05 -6.04
CA PRO A 240 6.60 32.45 -6.44
C PRO A 240 5.69 33.43 -5.66
N ASP A 241 6.04 34.72 -5.65
CA ASP A 241 5.30 35.74 -4.90
C ASP A 241 3.84 35.92 -5.39
N ASP A 242 3.62 35.82 -6.70
CA ASP A 242 2.29 35.89 -7.30
C ASP A 242 1.42 34.69 -6.90
N ALA A 243 2.03 33.50 -6.81
CA ALA A 243 1.36 32.30 -6.32
C ALA A 243 1.01 32.40 -4.83
N LEU A 244 1.93 32.92 -4.01
CA LEU A 244 1.65 33.18 -2.60
C LEU A 244 0.47 34.15 -2.43
N ALA A 245 0.47 35.27 -3.16
CA ALA A 245 -0.59 36.26 -3.08
C ALA A 245 -1.97 35.66 -3.41
N ARG A 246 -2.06 34.87 -4.49
CA ARG A 246 -3.31 34.16 -4.84
C ARG A 246 -3.74 33.18 -3.77
N GLN A 247 -2.80 32.38 -3.24
CA GLN A 247 -3.10 31.40 -2.20
C GLN A 247 -3.63 32.05 -0.93
N LEU A 248 -3.05 33.17 -0.49
CA LEU A 248 -3.53 33.91 0.67
C LEU A 248 -4.94 34.47 0.46
N GLN A 249 -5.26 34.94 -0.75
CA GLN A 249 -6.61 35.39 -1.09
C GLN A 249 -7.64 34.26 -1.06
N VAL A 250 -7.30 33.08 -1.61
CA VAL A 250 -8.17 31.88 -1.55
C VAL A 250 -8.40 31.45 -0.10
N ILE A 251 -7.34 31.43 0.72
CA ILE A 251 -7.43 31.08 2.14
C ILE A 251 -8.36 32.06 2.88
N GLU A 252 -8.20 33.36 2.69
CA GLU A 252 -9.03 34.39 3.32
C GLU A 252 -10.50 34.28 2.88
N ARG A 253 -10.76 34.16 1.58
CA ARG A 253 -12.12 33.95 1.05
C ARG A 253 -12.77 32.69 1.61
N THR A 254 -12.02 31.60 1.67
CA THR A 254 -12.50 30.32 2.23
C THR A 254 -12.81 30.48 3.71
N ARG A 255 -11.94 31.16 4.47
CA ARG A 255 -12.18 31.47 5.90
C ARG A 255 -13.48 32.25 6.09
N ASN A 256 -13.74 33.25 5.25
CA ASN A 256 -14.95 34.07 5.29
C ASN A 256 -16.21 33.26 4.90
N LYS A 257 -16.13 32.44 3.85
CA LYS A 257 -17.22 31.56 3.39
C LYS A 257 -17.66 30.58 4.48
N TYR A 258 -16.70 30.02 5.22
CA TYR A 258 -16.95 29.01 6.24
C TYR A 258 -16.95 29.54 7.68
N ARG A 259 -17.01 30.86 7.90
CA ARG A 259 -16.86 31.51 9.23
C ARG A 259 -17.70 30.87 10.34
N ASP A 260 -18.93 30.46 10.01
CA ASP A 260 -19.91 29.89 10.95
C ASP A 260 -19.75 28.36 11.12
N SER A 261 -18.73 27.77 10.50
CA SER A 261 -18.46 26.33 10.51
C SER A 261 -16.96 26.02 10.48
N LEU A 262 -16.13 26.94 10.95
CA LEU A 262 -14.68 26.79 10.99
C LEU A 262 -14.22 25.65 11.91
N ASP A 263 -15.04 25.30 12.91
CA ASP A 263 -14.71 24.24 13.87
C ASP A 263 -15.21 22.85 13.42
N GLN A 264 -15.80 22.76 12.22
CA GLN A 264 -16.15 21.48 11.59
C GLN A 264 -14.91 20.81 10.96
N PRO A 265 -14.89 19.47 10.82
CA PRO A 265 -13.80 18.77 10.14
C PRO A 265 -13.54 19.30 8.72
N ALA A 266 -12.26 19.42 8.37
CA ALA A 266 -11.81 19.84 7.05
C ALA A 266 -11.75 18.64 6.08
N ALA A 267 -12.15 18.87 4.83
CA ALA A 267 -11.96 17.93 3.75
C ALA A 267 -11.78 18.68 2.43
N LEU A 268 -10.72 18.33 1.69
CA LEU A 268 -10.34 18.95 0.43
C LEU A 268 -11.13 18.38 -0.75
N ASN A 269 -11.26 19.19 -1.79
CA ASN A 269 -11.75 18.79 -3.10
C ASN A 269 -10.66 18.12 -3.97
N THR A 270 -9.43 18.04 -3.47
CA THR A 270 -8.25 17.47 -4.12
C THR A 270 -7.49 16.52 -3.19
N GLU A 271 -6.72 15.62 -3.77
CA GLU A 271 -6.15 14.46 -3.09
C GLU A 271 -4.97 14.79 -2.18
N GLN A 272 -4.18 15.84 -2.41
CA GLN A 272 -3.02 16.15 -1.55
C GLN A 272 -3.15 17.53 -0.89
N PHE A 273 -2.81 17.58 0.39
CA PHE A 273 -2.83 18.80 1.18
C PHE A 273 -1.51 19.57 1.02
N GLY A 274 -1.50 20.61 0.18
CA GLY A 274 -0.33 21.42 -0.11
C GLY A 274 -0.67 22.77 -0.78
N PRO A 275 0.33 23.61 -1.12
CA PRO A 275 0.11 24.96 -1.65
C PRO A 275 -0.81 25.02 -2.87
N TYR A 276 -0.68 24.04 -3.77
CA TYR A 276 -1.49 23.98 -4.99
C TYR A 276 -2.99 23.81 -4.71
N ALA A 277 -3.37 23.21 -3.57
CA ALA A 277 -4.77 23.06 -3.17
C ALA A 277 -5.42 24.41 -2.84
N PHE A 278 -4.63 25.49 -2.78
CA PHE A 278 -5.08 26.84 -2.49
C PHE A 278 -4.75 27.83 -3.61
N ASP A 279 -4.21 27.41 -4.77
CA ASP A 279 -3.79 28.34 -5.82
C ASP A 279 -4.97 29.05 -6.49
N GLY A 280 -6.07 28.34 -6.76
CA GLY A 280 -7.30 28.92 -7.34
C GLY A 280 -7.12 29.58 -8.72
N THR A 281 -6.02 29.28 -9.42
CA THR A 281 -5.73 29.86 -10.72
C THR A 281 -6.83 29.54 -11.73
N GLY A 282 -7.38 30.59 -12.35
CA GLY A 282 -8.42 30.47 -13.38
C GLY A 282 -9.85 30.31 -12.85
N ASP A 283 -10.05 30.32 -11.53
CA ASP A 283 -11.38 30.17 -10.91
C ASP A 283 -11.56 31.12 -9.71
N ALA A 284 -12.33 32.19 -9.94
CA ALA A 284 -12.62 33.20 -8.92
C ALA A 284 -13.47 32.65 -7.75
N ASP A 285 -14.25 31.59 -8.01
CA ASP A 285 -15.12 30.95 -7.02
C ASP A 285 -14.50 29.67 -6.44
N TYR A 286 -13.23 29.42 -6.74
CA TYR A 286 -12.51 28.24 -6.28
C TYR A 286 -12.65 28.07 -4.77
N ASP A 287 -13.08 26.88 -4.37
CA ASP A 287 -13.30 26.51 -2.98
C ASP A 287 -12.58 25.19 -2.67
N PRO A 288 -11.48 25.21 -1.91
CA PRO A 288 -10.74 24.01 -1.57
C PRO A 288 -11.54 23.03 -0.70
N PHE A 289 -12.57 23.51 0.02
CA PHE A 289 -13.47 22.67 0.83
C PHE A 289 -14.81 22.39 0.16
N GLY A 290 -14.94 22.72 -1.13
CA GLY A 290 -16.09 22.40 -1.95
C GLY A 290 -16.19 20.91 -2.32
N ALA A 291 -17.08 20.60 -3.25
CA ALA A 291 -17.16 19.27 -3.86
C ALA A 291 -15.98 19.08 -4.83
N GLY A 292 -15.28 17.95 -4.74
CA GLY A 292 -14.27 17.56 -5.72
C GLY A 292 -14.87 16.91 -6.97
N PHE A 293 -14.00 16.34 -7.80
CA PHE A 293 -14.41 15.55 -8.96
C PHE A 293 -15.34 14.42 -8.53
N LYS A 294 -16.50 14.29 -9.19
CA LYS A 294 -17.59 13.35 -8.82
C LYS A 294 -18.08 13.48 -7.36
N GLY A 295 -17.86 14.62 -6.70
CA GLY A 295 -18.24 14.83 -5.30
C GLY A 295 -17.30 14.20 -4.27
N VAL A 296 -16.18 13.61 -4.69
CA VAL A 296 -15.19 13.04 -3.77
C VAL A 296 -14.58 14.15 -2.91
N ARG A 297 -14.39 13.85 -1.63
CA ARG A 297 -13.73 14.73 -0.66
C ARG A 297 -12.68 13.95 0.10
N TRP A 298 -11.58 14.62 0.41
CA TRP A 298 -10.41 14.06 1.05
C TRP A 298 -10.28 14.65 2.46
N PRO A 299 -10.73 13.94 3.51
CA PRO A 299 -10.64 14.45 4.87
C PRO A 299 -9.18 14.69 5.25
N ILE A 300 -8.95 15.79 5.98
CA ILE A 300 -7.60 16.19 6.39
C ILE A 300 -7.39 15.77 7.84
N TYR A 301 -6.24 15.15 8.07
CA TYR A 301 -5.84 14.61 9.35
C TYR A 301 -4.46 15.11 9.76
N THR A 302 -4.18 14.98 11.05
CA THR A 302 -2.84 15.06 11.63
C THR A 302 -2.53 13.82 12.46
N ILE A 303 -1.27 13.65 12.84
CA ILE A 303 -0.84 12.63 13.80
C ILE A 303 -0.61 13.32 15.14
N ALA A 304 -1.16 12.76 16.21
CA ALA A 304 -1.00 13.33 17.54
C ALA A 304 0.49 13.39 17.95
N PRO A 305 0.95 14.46 18.63
CA PRO A 305 2.36 14.65 18.95
C PRO A 305 3.01 13.50 19.74
N GLU A 306 2.25 12.86 20.62
CA GLU A 306 2.68 11.71 21.42
C GLU A 306 2.90 10.46 20.57
N ILE A 307 2.06 10.25 19.54
CA ILE A 307 2.27 9.18 18.55
C ILE A 307 3.53 9.49 17.76
N TYR A 308 3.66 10.72 17.27
CA TYR A 308 4.84 11.17 16.53
C TYR A 308 6.13 10.95 17.33
N ALA A 309 6.14 11.33 18.60
CA ALA A 309 7.27 11.13 19.50
C ALA A 309 7.57 9.64 19.73
N GLY A 310 6.53 8.83 19.99
CA GLY A 310 6.65 7.40 20.23
C GLY A 310 7.26 6.63 19.05
N THR A 311 6.96 7.05 17.81
CA THR A 311 7.50 6.40 16.61
C THR A 311 9.03 6.43 16.51
N ARG A 312 9.71 7.35 17.22
CA ARG A 312 11.17 7.48 17.24
C ARG A 312 11.86 6.33 17.99
N SER A 313 11.12 5.56 18.78
CA SER A 313 11.61 4.36 19.46
C SER A 313 12.01 3.25 18.47
N ASN A 314 12.83 2.30 18.93
CA ASN A 314 13.10 1.06 18.19
C ASN A 314 11.96 0.04 18.33
N THR A 315 11.09 0.20 19.33
CA THR A 315 9.88 -0.60 19.49
C THR A 315 8.76 0.02 18.66
N PRO A 316 8.14 -0.72 17.72
CA PRO A 316 6.98 -0.22 16.98
C PRO A 316 5.80 0.05 17.91
N MET A 317 5.04 1.09 17.58
CA MET A 317 3.73 1.34 18.17
C MET A 317 2.64 0.51 17.48
N TRP A 318 2.80 0.26 16.18
CA TRP A 318 1.96 -0.66 15.41
C TRP A 318 2.77 -1.28 14.26
N MET A 319 2.23 -2.36 13.71
CA MET A 319 2.73 -2.98 12.48
C MET A 319 1.72 -2.79 11.36
N SER A 320 2.18 -2.68 10.13
CA SER A 320 1.36 -2.67 8.92
C SER A 320 1.75 -3.82 8.01
N VAL A 321 0.76 -4.51 7.44
CA VAL A 321 0.96 -5.50 6.38
C VAL A 321 0.14 -5.05 5.17
N SER A 322 0.78 -4.91 4.01
CA SER A 322 0.12 -4.46 2.78
C SER A 322 0.33 -5.46 1.65
N PHE A 323 -0.72 -5.68 0.87
CA PHE A 323 -0.69 -6.56 -0.30
C PHE A 323 -1.74 -6.12 -1.33
N PRO A 324 -1.59 -6.44 -2.62
CA PRO A 324 -2.56 -6.09 -3.66
C PRO A 324 -3.96 -6.66 -3.35
N ALA A 325 -4.97 -5.81 -3.50
CA ALA A 325 -6.36 -6.24 -3.54
C ALA A 325 -6.64 -6.89 -4.90
N VAL A 326 -7.12 -8.14 -4.90
CA VAL A 326 -7.55 -8.80 -6.13
C VAL A 326 -9.04 -8.61 -6.30
N ARG A 327 -9.52 -8.29 -7.51
CA ARG A 327 -10.96 -8.29 -7.79
C ARG A 327 -11.44 -9.73 -7.87
N LEU A 328 -12.02 -10.24 -6.78
CA LEU A 328 -12.47 -11.63 -6.63
C LEU A 328 -13.48 -12.05 -7.71
N SER A 329 -14.42 -11.17 -8.07
CA SER A 329 -15.37 -11.37 -9.18
C SER A 329 -14.72 -11.52 -10.57
N LYS A 330 -13.43 -11.23 -10.66
CA LYS A 330 -12.57 -11.42 -11.83
C LYS A 330 -11.49 -12.48 -11.56
N ILE A 331 -11.75 -13.43 -10.67
CA ILE A 331 -10.93 -14.64 -10.51
C ILE A 331 -11.70 -15.80 -11.12
N GLY A 332 -11.51 -15.98 -12.42
CA GLY A 332 -11.88 -17.18 -13.16
C GLY A 332 -10.64 -17.84 -13.76
N PRO A 333 -10.75 -19.08 -14.28
CA PRO A 333 -9.65 -19.76 -14.95
C PRO A 333 -9.06 -18.95 -16.12
N ASP A 334 -9.84 -18.02 -16.69
CA ASP A 334 -9.48 -17.20 -17.85
C ASP A 334 -9.23 -15.73 -17.52
N THR A 335 -9.32 -15.32 -16.24
CA THR A 335 -9.30 -13.91 -15.90
C THR A 335 -7.90 -13.43 -15.50
N PRO A 336 -7.35 -12.40 -16.17
CA PRO A 336 -5.99 -11.96 -15.95
C PRO A 336 -5.91 -10.90 -14.85
N SER A 337 -6.28 -11.23 -13.60
CA SER A 337 -5.46 -10.67 -12.52
C SER A 337 -4.07 -11.27 -12.69
N GLY A 338 -3.02 -10.47 -12.55
CA GLY A 338 -1.66 -10.97 -12.79
C GLY A 338 -1.42 -12.24 -11.96
N PRO A 339 -0.86 -13.33 -12.52
CA PRO A 339 -0.62 -14.56 -11.75
C PRO A 339 0.06 -14.32 -10.40
N SER A 340 0.95 -13.32 -10.33
CA SER A 340 1.60 -12.89 -9.09
C SER A 340 0.64 -12.24 -8.08
N GLN A 341 -0.33 -11.42 -8.51
CA GLN A 341 -1.33 -10.84 -7.59
C GLN A 341 -2.19 -11.93 -6.94
N THR A 342 -2.66 -12.90 -7.73
CA THR A 342 -3.47 -14.02 -7.22
C THR A 342 -2.66 -14.89 -6.27
N ALA A 343 -1.40 -15.17 -6.59
CA ALA A 343 -0.52 -15.93 -5.70
C ALA A 343 -0.22 -15.17 -4.41
N ILE A 344 0.06 -13.86 -4.47
CA ILE A 344 0.20 -13.00 -3.28
C ILE A 344 -1.09 -13.06 -2.45
N TRP A 345 -2.25 -12.84 -3.07
CA TRP A 345 -3.54 -12.89 -2.38
C TRP A 345 -3.73 -14.21 -1.62
N LYS A 346 -3.50 -15.33 -2.30
CA LYS A 346 -3.58 -16.67 -1.71
C LYS A 346 -2.66 -16.79 -0.49
N VAL A 347 -1.40 -16.39 -0.62
CA VAL A 347 -0.46 -16.48 0.51
C VAL A 347 -0.86 -15.57 1.66
N MET A 348 -1.29 -14.35 1.40
CA MET A 348 -1.69 -13.41 2.44
C MET A 348 -3.00 -13.78 3.13
N THR A 349 -3.84 -14.58 2.48
CA THR A 349 -5.14 -14.99 3.03
C THR A 349 -5.14 -16.41 3.62
N GLU A 350 -4.21 -17.28 3.22
CA GLU A 350 -4.18 -18.68 3.66
C GLU A 350 -2.94 -19.05 4.49
N ARG A 351 -1.81 -18.36 4.32
CA ARG A 351 -0.51 -18.80 4.90
C ARG A 351 0.19 -17.76 5.76
N PHE A 352 -0.05 -16.48 5.54
CA PHE A 352 0.57 -15.42 6.32
C PHE A 352 0.00 -15.40 7.75
N ASN A 353 0.88 -15.43 8.76
CA ASN A 353 0.48 -15.51 10.16
C ASN A 353 0.52 -14.12 10.82
N TYR A 354 -0.62 -13.42 10.79
CA TYR A 354 -0.76 -12.07 11.35
C TYR A 354 -0.55 -12.03 12.88
N ASP A 355 -0.94 -13.09 13.61
CA ASP A 355 -0.71 -13.19 15.05
C ASP A 355 0.79 -13.22 15.37
N ALA A 356 1.53 -14.06 14.64
CA ALA A 356 2.98 -14.16 14.81
C ALA A 356 3.68 -12.84 14.47
N VAL A 357 3.27 -12.16 13.39
CA VAL A 357 3.83 -10.83 13.05
C VAL A 357 3.55 -9.80 14.14
N GLN A 358 2.32 -9.77 14.67
CA GLN A 358 1.96 -8.86 15.75
C GLN A 358 2.81 -9.13 17.01
N GLN A 359 2.91 -10.39 17.43
CA GLN A 359 3.67 -10.78 18.61
C GLN A 359 5.17 -10.48 18.45
N LEU A 360 5.78 -10.93 17.35
CA LEU A 360 7.21 -10.79 17.10
C LEU A 360 7.60 -9.32 16.86
N GLY A 361 6.76 -8.56 16.15
CA GLY A 361 7.03 -7.16 15.81
C GLY A 361 6.81 -6.18 16.96
N LEU A 362 5.76 -6.37 17.78
CA LEU A 362 5.43 -5.45 18.87
C LEU A 362 6.08 -5.80 20.20
N SER A 363 6.57 -7.04 20.35
CA SER A 363 7.22 -7.52 21.58
C SER A 363 8.57 -8.20 21.29
N PRO A 364 9.55 -7.48 20.70
CA PRO A 364 10.81 -8.07 20.22
C PRO A 364 11.64 -8.75 21.32
N GLU A 365 11.51 -8.33 22.58
CA GLU A 365 12.17 -8.99 23.72
C GLU A 365 11.58 -10.37 24.02
N GLN A 366 10.26 -10.52 23.93
CA GLN A 366 9.57 -11.81 24.07
C GLN A 366 9.73 -12.68 22.81
N ALA A 367 10.01 -12.06 21.67
CA ALA A 367 10.24 -12.72 20.39
C ALA A 367 11.56 -13.50 20.32
N LYS A 368 12.54 -13.22 21.20
CA LYS A 368 13.87 -13.87 21.14
C LYS A 368 13.82 -15.40 21.23
N SER A 369 12.78 -15.98 21.83
CA SER A 369 12.57 -17.43 21.91
C SER A 369 11.57 -17.99 20.89
N SER A 370 10.90 -17.14 20.11
CA SER A 370 9.82 -17.53 19.20
C SER A 370 10.23 -17.26 17.75
N ARG A 371 10.06 -18.26 16.87
CA ARG A 371 10.29 -18.08 15.44
C ARG A 371 8.97 -17.87 14.71
N TYR A 372 9.01 -17.08 13.65
CA TYR A 372 7.88 -16.98 12.75
C TYR A 372 7.53 -18.36 12.19
N THR A 373 6.25 -18.68 12.22
CA THR A 373 5.71 -19.92 11.65
C THR A 373 4.50 -19.53 10.82
N PRO A 374 4.50 -19.82 9.50
CA PRO A 374 3.33 -19.63 8.65
C PRO A 374 2.10 -20.37 9.22
N ARG A 375 0.89 -19.92 8.87
CA ARG A 375 -0.32 -20.69 9.14
C ARG A 375 -0.24 -22.03 8.39
N SER A 376 -0.68 -23.10 9.03
CA SER A 376 -0.99 -24.36 8.35
C SER A 376 -2.02 -24.05 7.28
N GLY A 377 -1.70 -24.28 6.00
CA GLY A 377 -2.71 -24.19 4.95
C GLY A 377 -3.60 -25.42 5.06
N ASP A 378 -4.90 -25.20 5.22
CA ASP A 378 -5.91 -26.27 5.14
C ASP A 378 -6.10 -26.77 3.70
#